data_AF-A0A554JPQ5-F1
#
_entry.id   AF-A0A554JPQ5-F1
#
_cell.length_a   1.000
_cell.length_b   1.000
_cell.length_c   1.000
_cell.angle_alpha   90.00
_cell.angle_beta   90.00
_cell.angle_gamma   90.00
#
_symmetry.space_group_name_H-M   'P 1'
#
loop_
_entity.id
_entity.type
_entity.pdbx_description
1 polymer ?
#
loop_
_entity_poly.entity_id
_entity_poly.type
_entity_poly.pdbx_seq_one_letter_code
_entity_poly.pdbx_strand_id
1 'polypeptide(L)'
;MSVIVYKVGVDLRVSSNKSYCKELKNKVSSGYKLREILNIVDGMHFRLYEEKHELSHLYEAKIAKMGNAGRNGGEYYTPRPLIKTIVKVVDPKIGETIYDGACGSAGFLVESYNYLTENQAKLSSAQMATLQNKTFYGKEIKSLAYIIGIMNMILHGIEAPNIRHMDTLAQNINDIQEKDRYNVILANPPFGAGIGREIQQNFPIKTGETAFLFLQHFIKILKAGGRAGIVIKNTFLSNTDNASVSLRKLLLENCNLHTVLDLPGGVFAGAGVKTVVLFFEKGKPTKKVWFYSLNLGRNLGKGNPLNEVDLAEFIKLQKTKADSENSWSVDVSSVDQETFDLSVKNPNKKDETVLRTPDEIIKEMDKLDTEIKSSILSIKKII
;
A
#
# COMPACT_ATOMS: atom_id res chain seq x y z
N MET A 1 -12.08 -3.96 22.73
CA MET A 1 -12.00 -4.69 21.45
C MET A 1 -12.90 -5.93 21.45
N SER A 2 -12.73 -6.87 22.39
CA SER A 2 -13.57 -8.08 22.50
C SER A 2 -15.08 -7.78 22.58
N VAL A 3 -15.48 -6.70 23.25
CA VAL A 3 -16.88 -6.25 23.33
C VAL A 3 -17.42 -5.78 21.98
N ILE A 4 -16.61 -5.07 21.18
CA ILE A 4 -17.02 -4.61 19.85
C ILE A 4 -17.19 -5.81 18.91
N VAL A 5 -16.25 -6.76 18.93
CA VAL A 5 -16.32 -7.98 18.10
C VAL A 5 -17.56 -8.81 18.43
N TYR A 6 -17.85 -9.00 19.72
CA TYR A 6 -19.07 -9.68 20.16
C TYR A 6 -20.33 -8.96 19.66
N LYS A 7 -20.34 -7.62 19.69
CA LYS A 7 -21.50 -6.84 19.28
C LYS A 7 -21.74 -6.78 17.78
N VAL A 8 -20.71 -6.88 16.94
CA VAL A 8 -20.88 -6.99 15.48
C VAL A 8 -21.33 -8.39 15.04
N GLY A 9 -21.64 -9.29 15.99
CA GLY A 9 -22.21 -10.61 15.74
C GLY A 9 -21.18 -11.68 15.38
N VAL A 10 -19.89 -11.40 15.53
CA VAL A 10 -18.84 -12.40 15.32
C VAL A 10 -18.70 -13.25 16.57
N ASP A 11 -19.05 -14.54 16.47
CA ASP A 11 -18.82 -15.48 17.58
C ASP A 11 -17.32 -15.79 17.71
N LEU A 12 -16.71 -15.18 18.72
CA LEU A 12 -15.32 -15.41 19.13
C LEU A 12 -15.02 -16.87 19.51
N ARG A 13 -16.04 -17.71 19.74
CA ARG A 13 -15.87 -19.14 20.03
C ARG A 13 -15.64 -19.98 18.77
N VAL A 14 -16.17 -19.54 17.62
CA VAL A 14 -16.13 -20.26 16.34
C VAL A 14 -15.04 -19.71 15.41
N SER A 15 -14.57 -18.48 15.64
CA SER A 15 -13.46 -17.94 14.85
C SER A 15 -12.14 -18.64 15.18
N SER A 16 -11.43 -19.09 14.15
CA SER A 16 -10.06 -19.63 14.21
C SER A 16 -9.03 -18.59 14.72
N ASN A 17 -9.46 -17.35 14.95
CA ASN A 17 -8.66 -16.17 15.23
C ASN A 17 -8.57 -15.81 16.72
N LYS A 18 -8.58 -16.78 17.65
CA LYS A 18 -8.28 -16.50 19.08
C LYS A 18 -6.88 -15.91 19.32
N SER A 19 -5.99 -15.91 18.31
CA SER A 19 -4.61 -15.44 18.41
C SER A 19 -4.51 -13.93 18.69
N TYR A 20 -5.31 -13.07 18.05
CA TYR A 20 -5.16 -11.61 18.24
C TYR A 20 -5.55 -11.16 19.65
N CYS A 21 -6.48 -11.86 20.32
CA CYS A 21 -6.85 -11.58 21.70
C CYS A 21 -5.68 -11.76 22.68
N LYS A 22 -4.73 -12.67 22.37
CA LYS A 22 -3.54 -12.90 23.20
C LYS A 22 -2.53 -11.76 23.13
N GLU A 23 -2.59 -10.96 22.08
CA GLU A 23 -1.68 -9.83 21.86
C GLU A 23 -2.15 -8.54 22.53
N LEU A 24 -3.44 -8.46 22.86
CA LEU A 24 -4.02 -7.30 23.52
C LEU A 24 -3.70 -7.30 25.02
N LYS A 25 -3.00 -6.26 25.46
CA LYS A 25 -2.89 -5.91 26.88
C LYS A 25 -3.75 -4.68 27.16
N ASN A 26 -4.64 -4.76 28.14
CA ASN A 26 -5.37 -3.58 28.59
C ASN A 26 -4.37 -2.53 29.09
N LYS A 27 -4.45 -1.31 28.53
CA LYS A 27 -3.62 -0.16 28.94
C LYS A 27 -4.40 0.85 29.79
N VAL A 28 -5.71 0.64 29.99
CA VAL A 28 -6.53 1.49 30.86
C VAL A 28 -6.26 1.11 32.30
N SER A 29 -5.62 2.02 33.05
CA SER A 29 -5.25 1.80 34.45
C SER A 29 -6.40 2.01 35.44
N SER A 30 -7.41 2.82 35.08
CA SER A 30 -8.56 3.12 35.94
C SER A 30 -9.75 2.23 35.63
N GLY A 31 -10.22 1.47 36.63
CA GLY A 31 -11.42 0.64 36.51
C GLY A 31 -12.69 1.45 36.23
N TYR A 32 -12.80 2.66 36.79
CA TYR A 32 -13.92 3.58 36.53
C TYR A 32 -13.95 4.01 35.07
N LYS A 33 -12.82 4.47 34.53
CA LYS A 33 -12.71 4.84 33.10
C LYS A 33 -12.97 3.65 32.19
N LEU A 34 -12.50 2.45 32.56
CA LEU A 34 -12.79 1.24 31.80
C LEU A 34 -14.30 0.96 31.78
N ARG A 35 -14.98 1.07 32.93
CA ARG A 35 -16.44 0.88 33.02
C ARG A 35 -17.19 1.92 32.19
N GLU A 36 -16.81 3.18 32.23
CA GLU A 36 -17.41 4.23 31.40
C GLU A 36 -17.26 3.92 29.91
N ILE A 37 -16.06 3.55 29.47
CA ILE A 37 -15.81 3.12 28.08
C ILE A 37 -16.68 1.92 27.73
N LEU A 38 -16.78 0.92 28.62
CA LEU A 38 -17.59 -0.27 28.40
C LEU A 38 -19.07 0.07 28.28
N ASN A 39 -19.60 0.95 29.13
CA ASN A 39 -20.99 1.39 29.06
C ASN A 39 -21.29 2.16 27.77
N ILE A 40 -20.39 3.03 27.30
CA ILE A 40 -20.52 3.72 26.02
C ILE A 40 -20.56 2.69 24.88
N VAL A 41 -19.64 1.73 24.88
CA VAL A 41 -19.62 0.64 23.89
C VAL A 41 -20.88 -0.23 24.00
N ASP A 42 -21.38 -0.45 25.21
CA ASP A 42 -22.59 -1.24 25.46
C ASP A 42 -23.89 -0.52 25.03
N GLY A 43 -23.89 0.81 25.01
CA GLY A 43 -24.98 1.60 24.43
C GLY A 43 -25.03 1.60 22.91
N MET A 44 -23.96 1.19 22.21
CA MET A 44 -23.96 1.18 20.74
C MET A 44 -24.64 -0.07 20.16
N HIS A 45 -25.60 0.10 19.26
CA HIS A 45 -26.28 -0.99 18.54
C HIS A 45 -25.67 -1.16 17.14
N PHE A 46 -25.34 -2.40 16.76
CA PHE A 46 -24.63 -2.71 15.51
C PHE A 46 -25.23 -3.94 14.80
N ARG A 47 -26.56 -3.96 14.69
CA ARG A 47 -27.30 -5.13 14.17
C ARG A 47 -27.57 -5.02 12.67
N LEU A 48 -27.71 -3.81 12.14
CA LEU A 48 -28.00 -3.58 10.73
C LEU A 48 -26.71 -3.44 9.91
N TYR A 49 -26.79 -3.81 8.63
CA TYR A 49 -25.68 -3.69 7.68
C TYR A 49 -25.21 -2.23 7.56
N GLU A 50 -26.15 -1.29 7.55
CA GLU A 50 -25.88 0.16 7.48
C GLU A 50 -25.08 0.65 8.69
N GLU A 51 -25.43 0.21 9.91
CA GLU A 51 -24.71 0.56 11.14
C GLU A 51 -23.26 0.02 11.16
N LYS A 52 -23.05 -1.20 10.62
CA LYS A 52 -21.70 -1.77 10.46
C LYS A 52 -20.88 -0.95 9.45
N HIS A 53 -21.51 -0.51 8.37
CA HIS A 53 -20.88 0.33 7.35
C HIS A 53 -20.48 1.71 7.91
N GLU A 54 -21.34 2.36 8.70
CA GLU A 54 -21.00 3.61 9.38
C GLU A 54 -19.81 3.44 10.34
N LEU A 55 -19.81 2.37 11.14
CA LEU A 55 -18.72 2.07 12.06
C LEU A 55 -17.41 1.81 11.30
N SER A 56 -17.46 1.12 10.17
CA SER A 56 -16.28 0.86 9.35
C SER A 56 -15.70 2.15 8.78
N HIS A 57 -16.55 3.07 8.28
CA HIS A 57 -16.11 4.40 7.84
C HIS A 57 -15.46 5.22 8.94
N LEU A 58 -16.06 5.23 10.15
CA LEU A 58 -15.49 5.91 11.31
C LEU A 58 -14.14 5.30 11.72
N TYR A 59 -14.03 3.97 11.66
CA TYR A 59 -12.80 3.24 11.95
C TYR A 59 -11.69 3.62 10.95
N GLU A 60 -12.01 3.65 9.65
CA GLU A 60 -11.08 4.04 8.59
C GLU A 60 -10.64 5.50 8.71
N ALA A 61 -11.56 6.40 9.05
CA ALA A 61 -11.23 7.81 9.31
C ALA A 61 -10.27 7.97 10.50
N LYS A 62 -10.41 7.14 11.54
CA LYS A 62 -9.49 7.11 12.68
C LYS A 62 -8.13 6.54 12.29
N ILE A 63 -8.09 5.44 11.54
CA ILE A 63 -6.84 4.86 11.03
C ILE A 63 -6.09 5.90 10.18
N ALA A 64 -6.78 6.59 9.26
CA ALA A 64 -6.18 7.62 8.42
C ALA A 64 -5.57 8.77 9.26
N LYS A 65 -6.26 9.22 10.32
CA LYS A 65 -5.72 10.22 11.25
C LYS A 65 -4.51 9.71 12.02
N MET A 66 -4.50 8.43 12.43
CA MET A 66 -3.36 7.80 13.11
C MET A 66 -2.15 7.62 12.19
N GLY A 67 -2.37 7.30 10.91
CA GLY A 67 -1.30 7.21 9.90
C GLY A 67 -0.60 8.55 9.64
N ASN A 68 -1.35 9.66 9.79
CA ASN A 68 -0.83 11.02 9.64
C ASN A 68 -0.14 11.58 10.91
N ALA A 69 -0.16 10.83 12.01
CA ALA A 69 0.50 11.19 13.27
C ALA A 69 1.82 10.41 13.35
N GLY A 70 2.87 11.00 12.78
CA GLY A 70 4.28 10.57 12.77
C GLY A 70 4.59 9.24 13.47
N ARG A 71 4.59 8.15 12.69
CA ARG A 71 5.15 6.86 13.14
C ARG A 71 6.65 6.82 12.84
N ASN A 72 7.43 6.40 13.83
CA ASN A 72 8.85 6.07 13.65
C ASN A 72 8.98 4.80 12.79
N GLY A 73 9.93 4.79 11.84
CA GLY A 73 10.39 3.56 11.19
C GLY A 73 9.86 3.23 9.79
N GLY A 74 9.48 4.23 8.98
CA GLY A 74 9.24 4.03 7.54
C GLY A 74 7.89 3.43 7.14
N GLU A 75 6.90 3.43 8.04
CA GLU A 75 5.54 2.96 7.79
C GLU A 75 4.60 4.11 7.46
N TYR A 76 4.04 4.07 6.26
CA TYR A 76 3.13 5.10 5.77
C TYR A 76 1.81 4.48 5.33
N TYR A 77 0.73 5.16 5.69
CA TYR A 77 -0.60 4.75 5.26
C TYR A 77 -0.79 5.02 3.78
N THR A 78 -1.24 4.01 3.03
CA THR A 78 -1.57 4.19 1.61
C THR A 78 -2.84 5.02 1.48
N PRO A 79 -2.82 6.15 0.74
CA PRO A 79 -4.03 6.94 0.54
C PRO A 79 -5.15 6.12 -0.09
N ARG A 80 -6.37 6.26 0.44
CA ARG A 80 -7.56 5.52 -0.03
C ARG A 80 -7.81 5.65 -1.54
N PRO A 81 -7.68 6.84 -2.16
CA PRO A 81 -7.81 6.99 -3.62
C PRO A 81 -6.77 6.17 -4.40
N LEU A 82 -5.56 6.03 -3.87
CA LEU A 82 -4.51 5.21 -4.47
C LEU A 82 -4.85 3.72 -4.34
N ILE A 83 -5.27 3.25 -3.16
CA ILE A 83 -5.71 1.86 -2.95
C ILE A 83 -6.81 1.49 -3.97
N LYS A 84 -7.87 2.30 -4.06
CA LYS A 84 -8.97 2.15 -5.02
C LYS A 84 -8.48 2.03 -6.46
N THR A 85 -7.56 2.92 -6.84
CA THR A 85 -7.01 2.97 -8.19
C THR A 85 -6.20 1.71 -8.50
N ILE A 86 -5.36 1.26 -7.57
CA ILE A 86 -4.56 0.04 -7.73
C ILE A 86 -5.48 -1.19 -7.85
N VAL A 87 -6.49 -1.32 -6.98
CA VAL A 87 -7.47 -2.41 -7.05
C VAL A 87 -8.23 -2.41 -8.39
N LYS A 88 -8.67 -1.23 -8.86
CA LYS A 88 -9.36 -1.10 -10.16
C LYS A 88 -8.49 -1.50 -11.36
N VAL A 89 -7.20 -1.19 -11.34
CA VAL A 89 -6.26 -1.55 -12.42
C VAL A 89 -5.89 -3.04 -12.38
N VAL A 90 -5.68 -3.58 -11.19
CA VAL A 90 -5.36 -5.00 -10.99
C VAL A 90 -6.60 -5.87 -11.26
N ASP A 91 -7.80 -5.34 -11.03
CA ASP A 91 -9.08 -5.95 -11.40
C ASP A 91 -9.26 -7.38 -10.85
N PRO A 92 -9.23 -7.59 -9.52
CA PRO A 92 -9.45 -8.91 -8.91
C PRO A 92 -10.82 -9.49 -9.28
N LYS A 93 -10.92 -10.82 -9.39
CA LYS A 93 -12.14 -11.55 -9.74
C LYS A 93 -12.57 -12.51 -8.62
N ILE A 94 -13.86 -12.78 -8.55
CA ILE A 94 -14.42 -13.76 -7.62
C ILE A 94 -13.87 -15.15 -7.97
N GLY A 95 -13.48 -15.91 -6.95
CA GLY A 95 -12.84 -17.23 -7.10
C GLY A 95 -11.32 -17.17 -7.07
N GLU A 96 -10.73 -15.98 -7.14
CA GLU A 96 -9.29 -15.79 -7.00
C GLU A 96 -8.88 -15.58 -5.54
N THR A 97 -7.61 -15.86 -5.27
CA THR A 97 -6.97 -15.57 -3.98
C THR A 97 -6.15 -14.29 -4.07
N ILE A 98 -6.35 -13.37 -3.13
CA ILE A 98 -5.72 -12.06 -3.03
C ILE A 98 -4.81 -12.02 -1.80
N TYR A 99 -3.57 -11.59 -1.99
CA TYR A 99 -2.55 -11.58 -0.95
C TYR A 99 -1.91 -10.20 -0.75
N ASP A 100 -1.75 -9.81 0.52
CA ASP A 100 -0.96 -8.66 0.93
C ASP A 100 0.05 -9.09 2.01
N GLY A 101 1.34 -9.10 1.66
CA GLY A 101 2.42 -9.51 2.56
C GLY A 101 2.89 -8.43 3.55
N ALA A 102 2.38 -7.21 3.44
CA ALA A 102 2.69 -6.10 4.31
C ALA A 102 1.38 -5.35 4.65
N CYS A 103 0.39 -6.10 5.13
CA CYS A 103 -1.00 -5.66 5.02
C CYS A 103 -1.35 -4.49 5.93
N GLY A 104 -0.60 -4.26 7.00
CA GLY A 104 -0.88 -3.19 7.96
C GLY A 104 -2.33 -3.26 8.44
N SER A 105 -3.08 -2.20 8.17
CA SER A 105 -4.52 -2.10 8.48
C SER A 105 -5.45 -2.85 7.49
N ALA A 106 -4.90 -3.74 6.66
CA ALA A 106 -5.60 -4.49 5.61
C ALA A 106 -6.30 -3.61 4.56
N GLY A 107 -5.77 -2.41 4.26
CA GLY A 107 -6.42 -1.44 3.39
C GLY A 107 -6.73 -1.97 1.98
N PHE A 108 -5.78 -2.70 1.36
CA PHE A 108 -5.97 -3.33 0.06
C PHE A 108 -6.96 -4.49 0.08
N LEU A 109 -6.96 -5.30 1.14
CA LEU A 109 -7.85 -6.46 1.27
C LEU A 109 -9.31 -6.00 1.45
N VAL A 110 -9.53 -4.99 2.29
CA VAL A 110 -10.84 -4.35 2.47
C VAL A 110 -11.34 -3.75 1.16
N GLU A 111 -10.51 -2.98 0.47
CA GLU A 111 -10.93 -2.36 -0.81
C GLU A 111 -11.21 -3.42 -1.88
N SER A 112 -10.44 -4.51 -1.92
CA SER A 112 -10.70 -5.63 -2.82
C SER A 112 -12.04 -6.31 -2.52
N TYR A 113 -12.39 -6.44 -1.24
CA TYR A 113 -13.71 -6.95 -0.86
C TYR A 113 -14.83 -6.03 -1.30
N ASN A 114 -14.71 -4.72 -1.08
CA ASN A 114 -15.68 -3.73 -1.54
C ASN A 114 -15.83 -3.78 -3.07
N TYR A 115 -14.72 -3.86 -3.79
CA TYR A 115 -14.70 -3.98 -5.25
C TYR A 115 -15.45 -5.22 -5.75
N LEU A 116 -15.19 -6.39 -5.14
CA LEU A 116 -15.82 -7.65 -5.51
C LEU A 116 -17.29 -7.74 -5.07
N THR A 117 -17.70 -6.90 -4.12
CA THR A 117 -19.06 -6.88 -3.55
C THR A 117 -19.87 -5.66 -3.97
N GLU A 118 -19.39 -4.80 -4.87
CA GLU A 118 -20.11 -3.58 -5.29
C GLU A 118 -21.55 -3.88 -5.75
N ASN A 119 -21.80 -5.05 -6.33
CA ASN A 119 -23.13 -5.54 -6.71
C ASN A 119 -23.54 -6.79 -5.90
N GLN A 120 -23.64 -6.70 -4.57
CA GLN A 120 -23.97 -7.84 -3.69
C GLN A 120 -25.23 -8.61 -4.12
N ALA A 121 -26.26 -7.94 -4.64
CA ALA A 121 -27.50 -8.57 -5.08
C ALA A 121 -27.32 -9.62 -6.20
N LYS A 122 -26.17 -9.61 -6.90
CA LYS A 122 -25.83 -10.58 -7.94
C LYS A 122 -24.96 -11.74 -7.44
N LEU A 123 -24.57 -11.74 -6.16
CA LEU A 123 -23.71 -12.77 -5.59
C LEU A 123 -24.53 -13.97 -5.11
N SER A 124 -24.18 -15.16 -5.60
CA SER A 124 -24.70 -16.41 -5.05
C SER A 124 -24.13 -16.66 -3.64
N SER A 125 -24.83 -17.47 -2.84
CA SER A 125 -24.36 -17.89 -1.52
C SER A 125 -22.98 -18.57 -1.58
N ALA A 126 -22.69 -19.32 -2.66
CA ALA A 126 -21.40 -19.96 -2.87
C ALA A 126 -20.27 -18.95 -3.13
N GLN A 127 -20.54 -17.91 -3.92
CA GLN A 127 -19.59 -16.82 -4.14
C GLN A 127 -19.34 -16.05 -2.84
N MET A 128 -20.40 -15.77 -2.07
CA MET A 128 -20.27 -15.12 -0.78
C MET A 128 -19.41 -15.93 0.19
N ALA A 129 -19.66 -17.25 0.28
CA ALA A 129 -18.86 -18.16 1.10
C ALA A 129 -17.38 -18.21 0.66
N THR A 130 -17.12 -18.09 -0.65
CA THR A 130 -15.77 -18.02 -1.21
C THR A 130 -15.06 -16.75 -0.76
N LEU A 131 -15.72 -15.59 -0.89
CA LEU A 131 -15.18 -14.31 -0.45
C LEU A 131 -14.86 -14.30 1.05
N GLN A 132 -15.75 -14.88 1.87
CA GLN A 132 -15.57 -14.93 3.32
C GLN A 132 -14.35 -15.75 3.76
N ASN A 133 -14.08 -16.88 3.09
CA ASN A 133 -13.18 -17.90 3.65
C ASN A 133 -11.93 -18.19 2.81
N LYS A 134 -11.96 -17.91 1.50
CA LYS A 134 -10.98 -18.44 0.54
C LYS A 134 -10.37 -17.37 -0.38
N THR A 135 -10.72 -16.10 -0.20
CA THR A 135 -10.26 -15.02 -1.09
C THR A 135 -9.13 -14.19 -0.48
N PHE A 136 -9.26 -13.70 0.76
CA PHE A 136 -8.34 -12.69 1.29
C PHE A 136 -7.30 -13.27 2.24
N TYR A 137 -6.03 -12.99 1.99
CA TYR A 137 -4.88 -13.45 2.77
C TYR A 137 -3.94 -12.29 3.09
N GLY A 138 -3.46 -12.22 4.33
CA GLY A 138 -2.54 -11.16 4.76
C GLY A 138 -1.45 -11.64 5.69
N LYS A 139 -0.33 -10.91 5.72
CA LYS A 139 0.70 -11.03 6.75
C LYS A 139 1.08 -9.65 7.25
N GLU A 140 1.27 -9.55 8.56
CA GLU A 140 1.71 -8.32 9.22
C GLU A 140 2.66 -8.69 10.37
N ILE A 141 3.74 -7.94 10.53
CA ILE A 141 4.79 -8.19 11.53
C ILE A 141 4.56 -7.41 12.83
N LYS A 142 3.90 -6.25 12.77
CA LYS A 142 3.65 -5.41 13.94
C LYS A 142 2.28 -5.72 14.55
N SER A 143 2.29 -6.21 15.79
CA SER A 143 1.09 -6.56 16.55
C SER A 143 -0.04 -5.52 16.49
N LEU A 144 0.25 -4.23 16.71
CA LEU A 144 -0.81 -3.20 16.66
C LEU A 144 -1.40 -3.04 15.26
N ALA A 145 -0.57 -3.08 14.21
CA ALA A 145 -1.05 -3.00 12.83
C ALA A 145 -1.86 -4.26 12.47
N TYR A 146 -1.38 -5.44 12.86
CA TYR A 146 -2.06 -6.72 12.68
C TYR A 146 -3.46 -6.71 13.29
N ILE A 147 -3.56 -6.26 14.55
CA ILE A 147 -4.84 -6.11 15.26
C ILE A 147 -5.77 -5.15 14.52
N ILE A 148 -5.25 -4.00 14.07
CA ILE A 148 -6.03 -3.02 13.30
C ILE A 148 -6.54 -3.65 12.00
N GLY A 149 -5.70 -4.40 11.28
CA GLY A 149 -6.08 -5.06 10.04
C GLY A 149 -7.16 -6.13 10.23
N ILE A 150 -7.03 -6.99 11.24
CA ILE A 150 -8.06 -7.99 11.59
C ILE A 150 -9.40 -7.30 11.87
N MET A 151 -9.38 -6.27 12.73
CA MET A 151 -10.59 -5.53 13.06
C MET A 151 -11.19 -4.85 11.83
N ASN A 152 -10.36 -4.28 10.96
CA ASN A 152 -10.82 -3.60 9.76
C ASN A 152 -11.58 -4.57 8.84
N MET A 153 -11.04 -5.78 8.63
CA MET A 153 -11.70 -6.81 7.84
C MET A 153 -13.04 -7.24 8.45
N ILE A 154 -13.07 -7.46 9.78
CA ILE A 154 -14.29 -7.84 10.50
C ILE A 154 -15.38 -6.77 10.38
N LEU A 155 -15.02 -5.50 10.55
CA LEU A 155 -15.97 -4.38 10.46
C LEU A 155 -16.53 -4.21 9.05
N HIS A 156 -15.76 -4.58 8.02
CA HIS A 156 -16.21 -4.61 6.63
C HIS A 156 -16.97 -5.91 6.26
N GLY A 157 -17.22 -6.78 7.23
CA GLY A 157 -18.07 -7.96 7.07
C GLY A 157 -17.33 -9.25 6.75
N ILE A 158 -15.99 -9.28 6.78
CA ILE A 158 -15.22 -10.52 6.64
C ILE A 158 -15.01 -11.13 8.03
N GLU A 159 -15.80 -12.14 8.36
CA GLU A 159 -15.89 -12.65 9.74
C GLU A 159 -14.65 -13.43 10.19
N ALA A 160 -14.00 -14.13 9.26
CA ALA A 160 -12.82 -14.97 9.52
C ALA A 160 -11.65 -14.57 8.62
N PRO A 161 -11.03 -13.38 8.83
CA PRO A 161 -9.94 -12.91 7.98
C PRO A 161 -8.70 -13.79 8.12
N ASN A 162 -8.15 -14.26 6.99
CA ASN A 162 -6.90 -15.05 6.96
C ASN A 162 -5.66 -14.14 7.01
N ILE A 163 -5.55 -13.31 8.04
CA ILE A 163 -4.35 -12.49 8.30
C ILE A 163 -3.52 -13.18 9.38
N ARG A 164 -2.21 -13.29 9.16
CA ARG A 164 -1.27 -13.90 10.11
C ARG A 164 -0.31 -12.85 10.68
N HIS A 165 -0.10 -12.88 12.00
CA HIS A 165 0.95 -12.11 12.65
C HIS A 165 2.28 -12.85 12.48
N MET A 166 3.05 -12.47 11.47
CA MET A 166 4.32 -13.11 11.13
C MET A 166 5.16 -12.19 10.25
N ASP A 167 6.48 -12.38 10.30
CA ASP A 167 7.38 -11.74 9.35
C ASP A 167 7.28 -12.45 7.98
N THR A 168 6.89 -11.69 6.95
CA THR A 168 6.83 -12.18 5.57
C THR A 168 8.20 -12.59 5.04
N LEU A 169 9.25 -11.89 5.43
CA LEU A 169 10.61 -12.07 4.90
C LEU A 169 11.41 -13.14 5.66
N ALA A 170 10.90 -13.61 6.80
CA ALA A 170 11.50 -14.72 7.54
C ALA A 170 11.37 -16.08 6.83
N GLN A 171 10.45 -16.22 5.87
CA GLN A 171 10.31 -17.43 5.07
C GLN A 171 11.40 -17.48 3.99
N ASN A 172 12.09 -18.62 3.85
CA ASN A 172 13.00 -18.83 2.73
C ASN A 172 12.22 -18.91 1.42
N ILE A 173 12.61 -18.11 0.43
CA ILE A 173 11.90 -18.01 -0.86
C ILE A 173 11.91 -19.33 -1.65
N ASN A 174 12.90 -20.19 -1.41
CA ASN A 174 13.02 -21.49 -2.08
C ASN A 174 12.02 -22.52 -1.56
N ASP A 175 11.49 -22.33 -0.35
CA ASP A 175 10.50 -23.22 0.25
C ASP A 175 9.08 -22.98 -0.29
N ILE A 176 8.88 -21.90 -1.06
CA ILE A 176 7.57 -21.55 -1.65
C ILE A 176 7.23 -22.52 -2.80
N GLN A 177 6.20 -23.33 -2.58
CA GLN A 177 5.66 -24.28 -3.56
C GLN A 177 4.44 -23.71 -4.29
N GLU A 178 3.98 -24.41 -5.34
CA GLU A 178 2.83 -23.97 -6.14
C GLU A 178 1.56 -23.78 -5.32
N LYS A 179 1.33 -24.65 -4.33
CA LYS A 179 0.18 -24.58 -3.41
C LYS A 179 0.15 -23.34 -2.53
N ASP A 180 1.29 -22.67 -2.34
CA ASP A 180 1.44 -21.50 -1.47
C ASP A 180 1.21 -20.19 -2.23
N ARG A 181 0.96 -20.26 -3.54
CA ARG A 181 0.88 -19.10 -4.44
C ARG A 181 -0.51 -18.51 -4.52
N TYR A 182 -0.56 -17.22 -4.87
CA TYR A 182 -1.79 -16.45 -5.00
C TYR A 182 -2.01 -15.92 -6.43
N ASN A 183 -3.27 -15.71 -6.79
CA ASN A 183 -3.66 -15.14 -8.08
C ASN A 183 -3.37 -13.63 -8.17
N VAL A 184 -3.58 -12.90 -7.07
CA VAL A 184 -3.48 -11.43 -7.03
C VAL A 184 -2.62 -11.00 -5.85
N ILE A 185 -1.73 -10.04 -6.07
CA ILE A 185 -0.96 -9.38 -5.00
C ILE A 185 -1.17 -7.88 -5.03
N LEU A 186 -1.54 -7.30 -3.90
CA LEU A 186 -1.75 -5.87 -3.72
C LEU A 186 -1.01 -5.47 -2.45
N ALA A 187 0.01 -4.63 -2.55
CA ALA A 187 0.83 -4.33 -1.38
C ALA A 187 1.53 -2.96 -1.47
N ASN A 188 1.80 -2.41 -0.28
CA ASN A 188 2.70 -1.28 -0.07
C ASN A 188 3.74 -1.65 1.00
N PRO A 189 4.86 -2.30 0.62
CA PRO A 189 5.96 -2.62 1.53
C PRO A 189 6.55 -1.37 2.20
N PRO A 190 7.18 -1.52 3.38
CA PRO A 190 7.82 -0.40 4.08
C PRO A 190 9.00 0.18 3.30
N PHE A 191 9.18 1.50 3.35
CA PHE A 191 10.18 2.25 2.55
C PHE A 191 11.56 2.40 3.23
N GLY A 192 11.94 1.58 4.19
CA GLY A 192 13.23 1.78 4.87
C GLY A 192 13.31 1.25 6.28
N ALA A 193 12.48 0.25 6.62
CA ALA A 193 12.72 -0.53 7.82
C ALA A 193 14.07 -1.24 7.64
N GLY A 194 15.02 -1.02 8.56
CA GLY A 194 16.28 -1.75 8.54
C GLY A 194 16.03 -3.25 8.76
N ILE A 195 16.69 -4.09 7.97
CA ILE A 195 16.56 -5.55 8.04
C ILE A 195 17.87 -6.18 8.49
N GLY A 196 17.75 -7.20 9.35
CA GLY A 196 18.87 -8.02 9.78
C GLY A 196 19.52 -8.79 8.62
N ARG A 197 20.84 -8.97 8.67
CA ARG A 197 21.62 -9.65 7.61
C ARG A 197 21.24 -11.12 7.44
N GLU A 198 20.70 -11.73 8.48
CA GLU A 198 20.18 -13.10 8.51
C GLU A 198 18.96 -13.27 7.59
N ILE A 199 18.04 -12.30 7.57
CA ILE A 199 16.86 -12.33 6.71
C ILE A 199 17.27 -12.27 5.23
N GLN A 200 18.36 -11.58 4.90
CA GLN A 200 18.86 -11.49 3.52
C GLN A 200 19.27 -12.86 2.96
N GLN A 201 19.59 -13.85 3.81
CA GLN A 201 19.95 -15.20 3.35
C GLN A 201 18.76 -15.99 2.78
N ASN A 202 17.54 -15.55 3.06
CA ASN A 202 16.32 -16.13 2.52
C ASN A 202 16.07 -15.79 1.04
N PHE A 203 16.90 -14.92 0.45
CA PHE A 203 16.69 -14.36 -0.89
C PHE A 203 17.93 -14.52 -1.78
N PRO A 204 17.74 -14.79 -3.08
CA PRO A 204 18.85 -14.87 -4.03
C PRO A 204 19.53 -13.51 -4.23
N ILE A 205 18.76 -12.43 -4.33
CA ILE A 205 19.30 -11.07 -4.44
C ILE A 205 19.35 -10.48 -3.02
N LYS A 206 20.54 -10.50 -2.44
CA LYS A 206 20.79 -9.97 -1.08
C LYS A 206 20.86 -8.46 -1.11
N THR A 207 20.10 -7.80 -0.24
CA THR A 207 20.06 -6.33 -0.15
C THR A 207 19.56 -5.87 1.22
N GLY A 208 20.00 -4.69 1.64
CA GLY A 208 19.48 -4.01 2.82
C GLY A 208 18.19 -3.22 2.56
N GLU A 209 17.77 -3.06 1.30
CA GLU A 209 16.50 -2.41 0.96
C GLU A 209 15.34 -3.40 1.11
N THR A 210 14.58 -3.24 2.20
CA THR A 210 13.46 -4.11 2.56
C THR A 210 12.42 -4.23 1.46
N ALA A 211 12.11 -3.14 0.74
CA ALA A 211 11.14 -3.18 -0.35
C ALA A 211 11.55 -4.14 -1.48
N PHE A 212 12.85 -4.35 -1.69
CA PHE A 212 13.37 -5.25 -2.72
C PHE A 212 13.22 -6.72 -2.34
N LEU A 213 13.40 -7.04 -1.06
CA LEU A 213 13.13 -8.39 -0.54
C LEU A 213 11.64 -8.73 -0.66
N PHE A 214 10.76 -7.76 -0.36
CA PHE A 214 9.31 -7.91 -0.60
C PHE A 214 8.98 -8.10 -2.08
N LEU A 215 9.59 -7.35 -2.99
CA LEU A 215 9.33 -7.51 -4.43
C LEU A 215 9.76 -8.91 -4.92
N GLN A 216 10.91 -9.43 -4.48
CA GLN A 216 11.31 -10.81 -4.75
C GLN A 216 10.27 -11.82 -4.25
N HIS A 217 9.82 -11.65 -3.00
CA HIS A 217 8.77 -12.48 -2.40
C HIS A 217 7.48 -12.45 -3.22
N PHE A 218 7.03 -11.27 -3.64
CA PHE A 218 5.81 -11.12 -4.42
C PHE A 218 5.92 -11.75 -5.81
N ILE A 219 7.06 -11.57 -6.50
CA ILE A 219 7.31 -12.25 -7.77
C ILE A 219 7.26 -13.78 -7.56
N LYS A 220 7.85 -14.32 -6.49
CA LYS A 220 7.85 -15.77 -6.24
C LYS A 220 6.45 -16.31 -5.89
N ILE A 221 5.73 -15.63 -5.00
CA ILE A 221 4.45 -16.11 -4.46
C ILE A 221 3.25 -15.87 -5.38
N LEU A 222 3.43 -15.12 -6.46
CA LEU A 222 2.40 -14.98 -7.50
C LEU A 222 2.32 -16.28 -8.34
N LYS A 223 1.11 -16.71 -8.71
CA LYS A 223 0.91 -17.81 -9.68
C LYS A 223 1.33 -17.38 -11.08
N ALA A 224 1.63 -18.33 -11.96
CA ALA A 224 1.74 -18.02 -13.39
C ALA A 224 0.39 -17.48 -13.91
N GLY A 225 0.41 -16.39 -14.67
CA GLY A 225 -0.78 -15.63 -15.07
C GLY A 225 -1.39 -14.79 -13.95
N GLY A 226 -0.85 -14.85 -12.73
CA GLY A 226 -1.23 -13.96 -11.64
C GLY A 226 -0.74 -12.54 -11.88
N ARG A 227 -1.37 -11.57 -11.23
CA ARG A 227 -1.13 -10.13 -11.41
C ARG A 227 -0.94 -9.38 -10.11
N ALA A 228 -0.16 -8.31 -10.15
CA ALA A 228 0.19 -7.54 -8.97
C ALA A 228 0.13 -6.03 -9.18
N GLY A 229 -0.17 -5.30 -8.10
CA GLY A 229 -0.06 -3.86 -7.99
C GLY A 229 0.74 -3.50 -6.74
N ILE A 230 2.01 -3.11 -6.91
CA ILE A 230 2.97 -2.94 -5.82
C ILE A 230 3.48 -1.51 -5.77
N VAL A 231 3.36 -0.86 -4.62
CA VAL A 231 3.97 0.44 -4.37
C VAL A 231 5.44 0.26 -4.01
N ILE A 232 6.33 1.04 -4.59
CA ILE A 232 7.77 1.04 -4.30
C ILE A 232 8.36 2.45 -4.46
N LYS A 233 9.52 2.74 -3.85
CA LYS A 233 10.24 4.01 -4.10
C LYS A 233 10.56 4.15 -5.58
N ASN A 234 10.51 5.38 -6.10
CA ASN A 234 10.85 5.65 -7.49
C ASN A 234 12.32 5.34 -7.83
N THR A 235 13.22 5.41 -6.84
CA THR A 235 14.64 5.06 -6.99
C THR A 235 14.87 3.63 -7.45
N PHE A 236 13.89 2.73 -7.28
CA PHE A 236 13.95 1.39 -7.88
C PHE A 236 14.14 1.43 -9.40
N LEU A 237 13.61 2.45 -10.08
CA LEU A 237 13.67 2.54 -11.54
C LEU A 237 15.08 2.87 -12.08
N SER A 238 15.91 3.59 -11.30
CA SER A 238 17.19 4.14 -11.78
C SER A 238 18.42 3.75 -10.99
N ASN A 239 18.28 3.26 -9.75
CA ASN A 239 19.44 2.94 -8.91
C ASN A 239 20.35 1.90 -9.60
N THR A 240 21.66 2.16 -9.62
CA THR A 240 22.64 1.36 -10.38
C THR A 240 23.36 0.32 -9.53
N ASP A 241 23.04 0.20 -8.24
CA ASP A 241 23.62 -0.86 -7.41
C ASP A 241 23.20 -2.26 -7.91
N ASN A 242 24.08 -3.24 -7.68
CA ASN A 242 23.91 -4.60 -8.19
C ASN A 242 22.56 -5.24 -7.81
N ALA A 243 22.03 -4.94 -6.62
CA ALA A 243 20.76 -5.51 -6.19
C ALA A 243 19.58 -4.88 -6.94
N SER A 244 19.58 -3.55 -7.12
CA SER A 244 18.60 -2.84 -7.94
C SER A 244 18.56 -3.37 -9.37
N VAL A 245 19.73 -3.45 -10.03
CA VAL A 245 19.86 -3.92 -11.42
C VAL A 245 19.38 -5.37 -11.54
N SER A 246 19.86 -6.25 -10.66
CA SER A 246 19.49 -7.68 -10.69
C SER A 246 17.98 -7.88 -10.47
N LEU A 247 17.36 -7.06 -9.61
CA LEU A 247 15.93 -7.16 -9.33
C LEU A 247 15.07 -6.60 -10.47
N ARG A 248 15.49 -5.50 -11.12
CA ARG A 248 14.85 -5.02 -12.35
C ARG A 248 14.92 -6.07 -13.45
N LYS A 249 16.09 -6.67 -13.66
CA LYS A 249 16.25 -7.78 -14.61
C LYS A 249 15.32 -8.96 -14.28
N LEU A 250 15.31 -9.41 -13.02
CA LEU A 250 14.42 -10.49 -12.56
C LEU A 250 12.95 -10.18 -12.87
N LEU A 251 12.51 -8.96 -12.57
CA LEU A 251 11.14 -8.50 -12.84
C LEU A 251 10.83 -8.51 -14.35
N LEU A 252 11.71 -7.93 -15.17
CA LEU A 252 11.48 -7.80 -16.61
C LEU A 252 11.54 -9.14 -17.35
N GLU A 253 12.36 -10.09 -16.90
CA GLU A 253 12.48 -11.41 -17.53
C GLU A 253 11.33 -12.36 -17.14
N ASN A 254 10.82 -12.27 -15.92
CA ASN A 254 9.85 -13.23 -15.38
C ASN A 254 8.41 -12.70 -15.33
N CYS A 255 8.25 -11.39 -15.40
CA CYS A 255 6.96 -10.73 -15.37
C CYS A 255 6.83 -9.76 -16.54
N ASN A 256 5.58 -9.53 -16.95
CA ASN A 256 5.19 -8.53 -17.91
C ASN A 256 4.81 -7.28 -17.12
N LEU A 257 5.80 -6.42 -16.83
CA LEU A 257 5.62 -5.09 -16.26
C LEU A 257 4.97 -4.20 -17.31
N HIS A 258 3.65 -4.19 -17.33
CA HIS A 258 2.90 -3.55 -18.40
C HIS A 258 2.59 -2.07 -18.11
N THR A 259 2.61 -1.66 -16.84
CA THR A 259 2.28 -0.29 -16.44
C THR A 259 3.09 0.17 -15.23
N VAL A 260 3.61 1.40 -15.28
CA VAL A 260 4.21 2.10 -14.15
C VAL A 260 3.49 3.43 -13.95
N LEU A 261 2.92 3.62 -12.76
CA LEU A 261 2.35 4.91 -12.34
C LEU A 261 3.37 5.66 -11.48
N ASP A 262 3.94 6.74 -12.00
CA ASP A 262 4.86 7.63 -11.28
C ASP A 262 4.07 8.67 -10.49
N LEU A 263 4.28 8.71 -9.17
CA LEU A 263 3.53 9.56 -8.24
C LEU A 263 4.35 10.77 -7.79
N PRO A 264 3.74 11.96 -7.69
CA PRO A 264 4.43 13.15 -7.22
C PRO A 264 4.80 13.03 -5.73
N GLY A 265 5.73 13.87 -5.29
CA GLY A 265 6.06 13.98 -3.88
C GLY A 265 4.84 14.39 -3.05
N GLY A 266 4.77 13.94 -1.80
CA GLY A 266 3.70 14.32 -0.87
C GLY A 266 2.45 13.45 -0.91
N VAL A 267 2.37 12.44 -1.81
CA VAL A 267 1.31 11.40 -1.75
C VAL A 267 1.33 10.69 -0.40
N PHE A 268 2.51 10.28 0.06
CA PHE A 268 2.73 9.71 1.38
C PHE A 268 3.25 10.81 2.32
N ALA A 269 2.33 11.49 3.01
CA ALA A 269 2.68 12.60 3.89
C ALA A 269 3.70 12.17 4.96
N GLY A 270 4.81 12.91 5.07
CA GLY A 270 5.89 12.61 6.03
C GLY A 270 6.89 11.54 5.59
N ALA A 271 6.76 10.98 4.38
CA ALA A 271 7.70 9.98 3.87
C ALA A 271 8.98 10.57 3.28
N GLY A 272 8.92 11.79 2.74
CA GLY A 272 10.06 12.45 2.10
C GLY A 272 10.57 11.76 0.83
N VAL A 273 9.88 10.72 0.34
CA VAL A 273 10.25 9.94 -0.84
C VAL A 273 9.17 10.02 -1.91
N LYS A 274 9.58 9.99 -3.18
CA LYS A 274 8.69 9.73 -4.30
C LYS A 274 8.52 8.22 -4.49
N THR A 275 7.35 7.83 -4.96
CA THR A 275 6.97 6.42 -5.12
C THR A 275 6.40 6.19 -6.50
N VAL A 276 6.49 4.96 -6.97
CA VAL A 276 5.77 4.49 -8.14
C VAL A 276 4.90 3.30 -7.78
N VAL A 277 3.90 3.01 -8.61
CA VAL A 277 3.17 1.74 -8.58
C VAL A 277 3.57 0.91 -9.79
N LEU A 278 4.04 -0.31 -9.52
CA LEU A 278 4.34 -1.31 -10.53
C LEU A 278 3.12 -2.20 -10.74
N PHE A 279 2.66 -2.33 -11.98
CA PHE A 279 1.62 -3.28 -12.36
C PHE A 279 2.19 -4.32 -13.32
N PHE A 280 2.13 -5.59 -12.93
CA PHE A 280 2.72 -6.67 -13.70
C PHE A 280 1.95 -7.99 -13.61
N GLU A 281 2.07 -8.81 -14.65
CA GLU A 281 1.58 -10.20 -14.73
C GLU A 281 2.78 -11.16 -14.73
N LYS A 282 2.74 -12.24 -13.97
CA LYS A 282 3.83 -13.24 -13.94
C LYS A 282 3.72 -14.28 -15.05
N GLY A 283 4.86 -14.69 -15.59
CA GLY A 283 4.99 -15.83 -16.50
C GLY A 283 5.21 -15.45 -17.96
N LYS A 284 5.36 -14.15 -18.26
CA LYS A 284 5.73 -13.64 -19.58
C LYS A 284 6.80 -12.55 -19.38
N PRO A 285 7.86 -12.49 -20.18
CA PRO A 285 8.82 -11.40 -20.11
C PRO A 285 8.16 -10.08 -20.57
N THR A 286 8.64 -8.98 -20.01
CA THR A 286 8.25 -7.62 -20.40
C THR A 286 8.81 -7.30 -21.77
N LYS A 287 7.96 -6.84 -22.68
CA LYS A 287 8.37 -6.32 -23.99
C LYS A 287 8.28 -4.80 -24.05
N LYS A 288 7.22 -4.24 -23.47
CA LYS A 288 6.88 -2.83 -23.54
C LYS A 288 6.21 -2.40 -22.23
N VAL A 289 6.66 -1.28 -21.69
CA VAL A 289 6.13 -0.69 -20.45
C VAL A 289 5.42 0.61 -20.79
N TRP A 290 4.17 0.77 -20.34
CA TRP A 290 3.46 2.04 -20.43
C TRP A 290 3.64 2.83 -19.13
N PHE A 291 4.16 4.03 -19.23
CA PHE A 291 4.37 4.93 -18.11
C PHE A 291 3.27 5.98 -18.06
N TYR A 292 2.85 6.32 -16.85
CA TYR A 292 2.02 7.49 -16.59
C TYR A 292 2.63 8.28 -15.44
N SER A 293 3.01 9.54 -15.70
CA SER A 293 3.51 10.46 -14.68
C SER A 293 2.37 11.34 -14.19
N LEU A 294 1.98 11.17 -12.93
CA LEU A 294 0.92 11.95 -12.30
C LEU A 294 1.42 13.36 -11.97
N ASN A 295 1.26 14.26 -12.94
CA ASN A 295 1.62 15.66 -12.79
C ASN A 295 0.40 16.45 -12.33
N LEU A 296 0.48 17.02 -11.13
CA LEU A 296 -0.56 17.88 -10.58
C LEU A 296 -0.09 19.33 -10.59
N GLY A 297 -0.97 20.25 -10.95
CA GLY A 297 -0.73 21.70 -10.81
C GLY A 297 -0.73 22.19 -9.35
N ARG A 298 -0.66 21.28 -8.37
CA ARG A 298 -0.69 21.55 -6.93
C ARG A 298 0.24 20.60 -6.19
N ASN A 299 0.83 21.08 -5.09
CA ASN A 299 1.62 20.23 -4.20
C ASN A 299 0.71 19.39 -3.30
N LEU A 300 1.04 18.11 -3.15
CA LEU A 300 0.34 17.21 -2.24
C LEU A 300 0.91 17.28 -0.83
N GLY A 301 0.07 17.02 0.16
CA GLY A 301 0.46 16.93 1.56
C GLY A 301 -0.73 16.82 2.49
N LYS A 302 -0.51 16.98 3.80
CA LYS A 302 -1.55 16.78 4.82
C LYS A 302 -2.79 17.67 4.63
N GLY A 303 -2.62 18.91 4.20
CA GLY A 303 -3.71 19.85 3.92
C GLY A 303 -4.31 19.72 2.52
N ASN A 304 -3.65 18.98 1.61
CA ASN A 304 -4.02 18.88 0.21
C ASN A 304 -3.77 17.44 -0.30
N PRO A 305 -4.52 16.44 0.20
CA PRO A 305 -4.23 15.04 -0.10
C PRO A 305 -4.53 14.68 -1.56
N LEU A 306 -4.02 13.52 -1.97
CA LEU A 306 -4.42 12.86 -3.22
C LEU A 306 -5.91 12.49 -3.15
N ASN A 307 -6.64 12.68 -4.24
CA ASN A 307 -8.06 12.35 -4.36
C ASN A 307 -8.34 11.53 -5.65
N GLU A 308 -9.58 11.06 -5.82
CA GLU A 308 -9.94 10.21 -6.96
C GLU A 308 -9.99 10.97 -8.30
N VAL A 309 -10.25 12.29 -8.27
CA VAL A 309 -10.27 13.13 -9.48
C VAL A 309 -8.87 13.24 -10.08
N ASP A 310 -7.84 13.36 -9.24
CA ASP A 310 -6.44 13.38 -9.69
C ASP A 310 -6.06 12.12 -10.49
N LEU A 311 -6.66 10.96 -10.16
CA LEU A 311 -6.32 9.65 -10.74
C LEU A 311 -7.26 9.23 -11.88
N ALA A 312 -8.30 10.03 -12.17
CA ALA A 312 -9.34 9.66 -13.13
C ALA A 312 -8.81 9.52 -14.57
N GLU A 313 -7.92 10.43 -15.00
CA GLU A 313 -7.28 10.36 -16.32
C GLU A 313 -6.43 9.10 -16.46
N PHE A 314 -5.60 8.77 -15.45
CA PHE A 314 -4.81 7.55 -15.43
C PHE A 314 -5.68 6.31 -15.61
N ILE A 315 -6.78 6.16 -14.85
CA ILE A 315 -7.68 5.01 -14.97
C ILE A 315 -8.30 4.93 -16.38
N LYS A 316 -8.65 6.07 -16.97
CA LYS A 316 -9.21 6.13 -18.33
C LYS A 316 -8.19 5.66 -19.37
N LEU A 317 -6.98 6.22 -19.35
CA LEU A 317 -5.95 5.93 -20.35
C LEU A 317 -5.31 4.55 -20.15
N GLN A 318 -5.20 4.06 -18.91
CA GLN A 318 -4.60 2.76 -18.61
C GLN A 318 -5.30 1.60 -19.32
N LYS A 319 -6.62 1.69 -19.54
CA LYS A 319 -7.41 0.67 -20.26
C LYS A 319 -6.94 0.44 -21.69
N THR A 320 -6.55 1.52 -22.38
CA THR A 320 -6.09 1.48 -23.78
C THR A 320 -4.58 1.64 -23.91
N LYS A 321 -3.91 2.03 -22.82
CA LYS A 321 -2.49 2.45 -22.80
C LYS A 321 -2.19 3.51 -23.86
N ALA A 322 -3.13 4.43 -24.05
CA ALA A 322 -2.97 5.52 -25.00
C ALA A 322 -1.92 6.51 -24.48
N ASP A 323 -1.10 7.03 -25.39
CA ASP A 323 -0.13 8.08 -25.08
C ASP A 323 -0.84 9.43 -24.87
N SER A 324 -0.26 10.28 -24.04
CA SER A 324 -0.75 11.63 -23.72
C SER A 324 0.40 12.51 -23.25
N GLU A 325 0.12 13.77 -22.89
CA GLU A 325 1.12 14.64 -22.25
C GLU A 325 1.71 14.03 -20.97
N ASN A 326 0.96 13.16 -20.28
CA ASN A 326 1.37 12.51 -19.04
C ASN A 326 1.78 11.04 -19.23
N SER A 327 1.64 10.48 -20.44
CA SER A 327 1.86 9.04 -20.65
C SER A 327 2.51 8.69 -21.98
N TRP A 328 3.37 7.69 -21.94
CA TRP A 328 4.15 7.22 -23.07
C TRP A 328 4.51 5.75 -22.87
N SER A 329 4.97 5.10 -23.93
CA SER A 329 5.47 3.73 -23.83
C SER A 329 6.96 3.63 -24.13
N VAL A 330 7.61 2.66 -23.50
CA VAL A 330 9.02 2.33 -23.70
C VAL A 330 9.15 0.86 -24.04
N ASP A 331 9.83 0.54 -25.13
CA ASP A 331 10.19 -0.83 -25.47
C ASP A 331 11.40 -1.26 -24.63
N VAL A 332 11.33 -2.44 -23.99
CA VAL A 332 12.41 -2.92 -23.12
C VAL A 332 13.70 -3.16 -23.90
N SER A 333 13.61 -3.41 -25.21
CA SER A 333 14.78 -3.53 -26.10
C SER A 333 15.54 -2.22 -26.31
N SER A 334 14.91 -1.06 -26.06
CA SER A 334 15.59 0.24 -26.15
C SER A 334 16.17 0.71 -24.81
N VAL A 335 15.90 -0.02 -23.73
CA VAL A 335 16.48 0.24 -22.41
C VAL A 335 17.92 -0.27 -22.40
N ASP A 336 18.79 0.36 -21.61
CA ASP A 336 20.14 -0.11 -21.36
C ASP A 336 20.12 -1.52 -20.73
N GLN A 337 20.74 -2.50 -21.40
CA GLN A 337 20.66 -3.92 -21.01
C GLN A 337 21.64 -4.30 -19.89
N GLU A 338 22.54 -3.39 -19.49
CA GLU A 338 23.43 -3.61 -18.35
C GLU A 338 22.77 -3.16 -17.05
N THR A 339 22.11 -2.00 -17.09
CA THR A 339 21.49 -1.34 -15.93
C THR A 339 20.00 -1.64 -15.81
N PHE A 340 19.31 -1.97 -16.91
CA PHE A 340 17.84 -2.06 -16.98
C PHE A 340 17.14 -0.81 -16.44
N ASP A 341 17.69 0.39 -16.70
CA ASP A 341 17.14 1.65 -16.22
C ASP A 341 15.75 1.94 -16.83
N LEU A 342 14.75 2.12 -15.97
CA LEU A 342 13.36 2.38 -16.34
C LEU A 342 12.93 3.83 -16.07
N SER A 343 13.86 4.72 -15.69
CA SER A 343 13.62 6.14 -15.40
C SER A 343 13.56 7.02 -16.65
N VAL A 344 12.93 6.50 -17.71
CA VAL A 344 12.79 7.23 -18.97
C VAL A 344 12.01 8.51 -18.72
N LYS A 345 12.61 9.66 -19.04
CA LYS A 345 11.95 10.95 -18.95
C LYS A 345 10.76 10.99 -19.90
N ASN A 346 9.68 11.66 -19.47
CA ASN A 346 8.51 11.87 -20.30
C ASN A 346 8.90 12.62 -21.60
N PRO A 347 8.84 11.98 -22.78
CA PRO A 347 9.26 12.60 -24.03
C PRO A 347 8.25 13.65 -24.52
N ASN A 348 7.02 13.60 -24.03
CA ASN A 348 5.93 14.50 -24.43
C ASN A 348 5.97 15.83 -23.68
N LYS A 349 6.80 15.94 -22.63
CA LYS A 349 7.17 17.21 -22.04
C LYS A 349 8.52 17.64 -22.60
N LYS A 350 8.53 18.78 -23.30
CA LYS A 350 9.75 19.58 -23.39
C LYS A 350 10.07 19.97 -21.95
N ASP A 351 11.10 19.36 -21.37
CA ASP A 351 11.69 19.85 -20.12
C ASP A 351 12.15 21.29 -20.40
N GLU A 352 11.27 22.28 -20.24
CA GLU A 352 11.67 23.52 -19.60
C GLU A 352 11.91 23.16 -18.14
N THR A 353 12.97 22.39 -17.88
CA THR A 353 13.72 22.64 -16.66
C THR A 353 14.24 24.06 -16.84
N VAL A 354 13.43 25.03 -16.43
CA VAL A 354 13.97 26.24 -15.82
C VAL A 354 14.71 25.70 -14.60
N LEU A 355 15.96 25.27 -14.83
CA LEU A 355 16.92 25.13 -13.77
C LEU A 355 16.91 26.50 -13.13
N ARG A 356 16.31 26.59 -11.94
CA ARG A 356 16.37 27.81 -11.16
C ARG A 356 17.84 28.21 -11.16
N THR A 357 18.12 29.42 -11.61
CA THR A 357 19.51 29.86 -11.60
C THR A 357 19.99 29.81 -10.15
N PRO A 358 21.29 29.59 -9.90
CA PRO A 358 21.83 29.68 -8.54
C PRO A 358 21.37 30.95 -7.80
N ASP A 359 21.18 32.06 -8.53
CA ASP A 359 20.65 33.32 -8.00
C ASP A 359 19.20 33.26 -7.52
N GLU A 360 18.32 32.53 -8.22
CA GLU A 360 16.93 32.32 -7.79
C GLU A 360 16.86 31.46 -6.52
N ILE A 361 17.72 30.45 -6.42
CA ILE A 361 17.85 29.61 -5.23
C ILE A 361 18.37 30.43 -4.05
N ILE A 362 19.40 31.25 -4.26
CA ILE A 362 19.95 32.15 -3.23
C ILE A 362 18.91 33.17 -2.75
N LYS A 363 18.15 33.78 -3.67
CA LYS A 363 17.07 34.72 -3.28
C LYS A 363 15.98 34.07 -2.43
N GLU A 364 15.62 32.83 -2.72
CA GLU A 364 14.64 32.08 -1.94
C GLU A 364 15.20 31.70 -0.56
N MET A 365 16.49 31.31 -0.49
CA MET A 365 17.19 31.08 0.78
C MET A 365 17.22 32.35 1.64
N ASP A 366 17.56 33.51 1.07
CA ASP A 366 17.57 34.79 1.80
C ASP A 366 16.17 35.19 2.30
N LYS A 367 15.14 34.90 1.49
CA LYS A 367 13.74 35.14 1.89
C LYS A 367 13.36 34.24 3.07
N LEU A 368 13.67 32.95 3.00
CA LEU A 368 13.41 31.99 4.07
C LEU A 368 14.17 32.34 5.35
N ASP A 369 15.43 32.78 5.25
CA ASP A 369 16.21 33.26 6.39
C ASP A 369 15.60 34.50 7.04
N THR A 370 15.00 35.39 6.23
CA THR A 370 14.29 36.57 6.73
C THR A 370 13.00 36.17 7.47
N GLU A 371 12.26 35.20 6.94
CA GLU A 371 11.06 34.63 7.58
C GLU A 371 11.39 33.86 8.87
N ILE A 372 12.52 33.15 8.91
CA ILE A 372 13.03 32.48 10.12
C ILE A 372 13.40 33.52 11.17
N LYS A 373 14.14 34.58 10.79
CA LYS A 373 14.51 35.67 11.71
C LYS A 373 13.28 36.36 12.29
N SER A 374 12.26 36.65 11.48
CA SER A 374 11.02 37.29 11.95
C SER A 374 10.22 36.37 12.89
N SER A 375 10.20 35.06 12.61
CA SER A 375 9.57 34.05 13.47
C SER A 375 10.29 33.93 14.81
N ILE A 376 11.63 33.90 14.82
CA ILE A 376 12.44 33.88 16.05
C ILE A 376 12.22 35.15 16.87
N LEU A 377 12.17 36.32 16.23
CA LEU A 377 11.87 37.59 16.92
C LEU A 377 10.48 37.59 17.55
N SER A 378 9.49 36.99 16.88
CA SER A 378 8.14 36.85 17.42
C SER A 378 8.11 35.93 18.64
N ILE A 379 8.87 34.83 18.62
CA ILE A 379 9.02 33.91 19.77
C ILE A 379 9.73 34.62 20.93
N LYS A 380 10.79 35.38 20.66
CA LYS A 380 11.53 36.15 21.67
C LYS A 380 10.71 37.27 22.34
N LYS A 381 9.59 37.70 21.74
CA LYS A 381 8.66 38.66 22.37
C LYS A 381 7.68 38.01 23.37
N ILE A 382 7.57 36.68 23.34
CA ILE A 382 6.66 35.89 24.18
C ILE A 382 7.40 35.36 25.43
N ILE A 383 8.74 35.37 25.41
CA ILE A 383 9.63 35.14 26.55
C ILE A 383 10.01 36.50 27.13
#